data_AF-A0A518AI97-F1
#
_entry.id   AF-A0A518AI97-F1
#
_cell.length_a   1.000
_cell.length_b   1.000
_cell.length_c   1.000
_cell.angle_alpha   90.00
_cell.angle_beta   90.00
_cell.angle_gamma   90.00
#
_symmetry.space_group_name_H-M   'P 1'
#
loop_
_entity.id
_entity.type
_entity.pdbx_description
1 polymer ?
#
loop_
_entity_poly.entity_id
_entity_poly.type
_entity_poly.pdbx_seq_one_letter_code
_entity_poly.pdbx_strand_id
1 'polypeptide(L)'
;MDEILLACSGEGAPAAMALATTIGWYCFAVDAMLLLAIAGRSVRSGVKKLASGIFVALLLVHPAWTVSAIHGDCGIEKEILSLLSTGFALGVYIVAVCFFRSPKITAVEPTGAKVVTSEENPYRSPGD
;
A
#
# COMPACT_ATOMS: atom_id res chain seq x y z
N MET A 1 -33.26 -5.21 14.54
CA MET A 1 -32.24 -4.15 14.35
C MET A 1 -32.38 -3.10 15.44
N ASP A 2 -32.96 -3.45 16.59
CA ASP A 2 -33.37 -2.49 17.62
C ASP A 2 -32.36 -2.39 18.78
N GLU A 3 -31.38 -3.30 18.86
CA GLU A 3 -30.29 -3.21 19.84
C GLU A 3 -29.30 -2.07 19.54
N ILE A 4 -29.20 -1.64 18.28
CA ILE A 4 -28.24 -0.59 17.86
C ILE A 4 -28.66 0.79 18.40
N LEU A 5 -29.97 1.05 18.49
CA LEU A 5 -30.49 2.34 18.98
C LEU A 5 -30.39 2.52 20.50
N LEU A 6 -30.30 1.43 21.27
CA LEU A 6 -30.13 1.46 22.73
C LEU A 6 -28.67 1.70 23.17
N ALA A 7 -27.69 1.43 22.29
CA ALA A 7 -26.27 1.52 22.62
C ALA A 7 -25.74 2.96 22.81
N CYS A 8 -26.46 3.97 22.30
CA CYS A 8 -26.05 5.36 22.40
C CYS A 8 -26.51 6.08 23.69
N SER A 9 -27.32 5.43 24.53
CA SER A 9 -27.99 6.08 25.67
C SER A 9 -27.83 5.36 27.01
N GLY A 10 -27.00 4.31 27.08
CA GLY A 10 -26.80 3.49 28.29
C GLY A 10 -25.57 3.86 29.11
N GLU A 11 -25.50 3.33 30.34
CA GLU A 11 -24.27 3.37 31.15
C GLU A 11 -23.13 2.71 30.35
N GLY A 12 -22.02 3.45 30.14
CA GLY A 12 -20.88 3.00 29.33
C GLY A 12 -20.86 3.49 27.88
N ALA A 13 -21.94 4.11 27.38
CA ALA A 13 -21.95 4.76 26.05
C ALA A 13 -20.78 5.75 25.82
N PRO A 14 -20.44 6.67 26.75
CA PRO A 14 -19.31 7.58 26.54
C PRO A 14 -17.96 6.86 26.47
N ALA A 15 -17.78 5.78 27.22
CA ALA A 15 -16.55 4.99 27.18
C ALA A 15 -16.41 4.25 25.83
N ALA A 16 -17.49 3.67 25.32
CA ALA A 16 -17.51 3.03 24.00
C ALA A 16 -17.24 4.04 22.86
N MET A 17 -17.83 5.24 22.93
CA MET A 17 -17.57 6.32 21.98
C MET A 17 -16.11 6.80 22.00
N ALA A 18 -15.52 6.91 23.20
CA ALA A 18 -14.11 7.27 23.36
C ALA A 18 -13.18 6.20 22.76
N LEU A 19 -13.48 4.91 22.99
CA LEU A 19 -12.73 3.79 22.42
C LEU A 19 -12.80 3.80 20.89
N ALA A 20 -14.00 3.88 20.30
CA ALA A 20 -14.18 3.91 18.85
C ALA A 20 -13.48 5.12 18.20
N THR A 21 -13.51 6.28 18.87
CA THR A 21 -12.78 7.47 18.41
C THR A 21 -11.27 7.22 18.41
N THR A 22 -10.76 6.61 19.49
CA THR A 22 -9.33 6.28 19.63
C THR A 22 -8.89 5.29 18.55
N ILE A 23 -9.67 4.23 18.30
CA ILE A 23 -9.41 3.25 17.24
C ILE A 23 -9.38 3.95 15.87
N GLY A 24 -10.35 4.82 15.58
CA GLY A 24 -10.39 5.58 14.33
C GLY A 24 -9.12 6.42 14.11
N TRP A 25 -8.59 7.06 15.15
CA TRP A 25 -7.34 7.82 15.07
C TRP A 25 -6.10 6.93 14.88
N TYR A 26 -6.06 5.74 15.50
CA TYR A 26 -4.98 4.78 15.25
C TYR A 26 -4.99 4.27 13.81
N CYS A 27 -6.17 3.92 13.28
CA CYS A 27 -6.37 3.56 11.87
C CYS A 27 -5.87 4.67 10.93
N PHE A 28 -6.27 5.91 11.20
CA PHE A 28 -5.81 7.07 10.43
C PHE A 28 -4.28 7.23 10.46
N ALA A 29 -3.65 7.07 11.63
CA ALA A 29 -2.20 7.17 11.75
C ALA A 29 -1.48 6.09 10.92
N VAL A 30 -2.01 4.86 10.90
CA VAL A 30 -1.47 3.77 10.05
C VAL A 30 -1.57 4.14 8.57
N ASP A 31 -2.73 4.61 8.11
CA ASP A 31 -2.94 5.02 6.72
C ASP A 31 -1.99 6.18 6.33
N ALA A 32 -1.77 7.13 7.24
CA ALA A 32 -0.83 8.23 7.05
C ALA A 32 0.63 7.72 6.91
N MET A 33 1.04 6.75 7.74
CA MET A 33 2.37 6.13 7.60
C MET A 33 2.52 5.37 6.29
N LEU A 34 1.49 4.65 5.83
CA LEU A 34 1.48 3.97 4.54
C LEU A 34 1.60 4.97 3.38
N LEU A 35 0.87 6.08 3.42
CA LEU A 35 0.99 7.16 2.44
C LEU A 35 2.43 7.72 2.40
N LEU A 36 3.03 8.00 3.56
CA LEU A 36 4.42 8.48 3.64
C LEU A 36 5.41 7.47 3.05
N ALA A 37 5.23 6.17 3.32
CA ALA A 37 6.06 5.11 2.76
C ALA A 37 5.96 5.04 1.23
N ILE A 38 4.74 5.18 0.67
CA ILE A 38 4.52 5.23 -0.79
C ILE A 38 5.12 6.52 -1.38
N ALA A 39 4.90 7.67 -0.75
CA ALA A 39 5.42 8.95 -1.21
C ALA A 39 6.96 8.94 -1.25
N GLY A 40 7.60 8.45 -0.19
CA GLY A 40 9.06 8.30 -0.11
C GLY A 40 9.62 7.38 -1.21
N ARG A 41 8.93 6.28 -1.52
CA ARG A 41 9.29 5.41 -2.66
C ARG A 41 9.06 6.09 -4.01
N SER A 42 7.98 6.84 -4.16
CA SER A 42 7.64 7.52 -5.41
C SER A 42 8.69 8.58 -5.78
N VAL A 43 9.20 9.31 -4.77
CA VAL A 43 10.29 10.29 -4.94
C VAL A 43 11.59 9.61 -5.38
N ARG A 44 11.92 8.42 -4.84
CA ARG A 44 13.18 7.72 -5.15
C ARG A 44 13.15 6.92 -6.45
N SER A 45 12.02 6.30 -6.79
CA SER A 45 11.96 5.32 -7.89
C SER A 45 11.10 5.76 -9.08
N GLY A 46 10.56 6.99 -9.06
CA GLY A 46 9.67 7.50 -10.11
C GLY A 46 8.34 6.75 -10.21
N VAL A 47 7.93 6.06 -9.14
CA VAL A 47 6.69 5.28 -9.08
C VAL A 47 5.48 6.19 -9.34
N LYS A 48 4.49 5.67 -10.06
CA LYS A 48 3.34 6.42 -10.58
C LYS A 48 2.61 7.22 -9.48
N LYS A 49 2.47 8.53 -9.69
CA LYS A 49 1.72 9.51 -8.87
C LYS A 49 0.30 9.05 -8.51
N LEU A 50 -0.28 8.13 -9.29
CA LEU A 50 -1.63 7.60 -9.10
C LEU A 50 -1.80 6.90 -7.73
N ALA A 51 -0.82 6.10 -7.29
CA ALA A 51 -0.92 5.40 -6.00
C ALA A 51 -0.92 6.38 -4.82
N SER A 52 -0.10 7.43 -4.89
CA SER A 52 -0.08 8.52 -3.91
C SER A 52 -1.43 9.26 -3.87
N GLY A 53 -2.00 9.56 -5.04
CA GLY A 53 -3.30 10.23 -5.13
C GLY A 53 -4.45 9.44 -4.49
N ILE A 54 -4.48 8.12 -4.68
CA ILE A 54 -5.49 7.24 -4.06
C ILE A 54 -5.37 7.26 -2.54
N PHE A 55 -4.16 7.20 -1.99
CA PHE A 55 -3.95 7.28 -0.54
C PHE A 55 -4.31 8.64 0.05
N VAL A 56 -4.00 9.74 -0.65
CA VAL A 56 -4.42 11.08 -0.23
C VAL A 56 -5.94 11.17 -0.20
N ALA A 57 -6.62 10.66 -1.24
CA ALA A 57 -8.08 10.62 -1.27
C ALA A 57 -8.64 9.80 -0.10
N LEU A 58 -8.12 8.59 0.14
CA LEU A 58 -8.54 7.75 1.26
C LEU A 58 -8.34 8.43 2.62
N LEU A 59 -7.22 9.13 2.83
CA LEU A 59 -7.04 9.95 4.03
C LEU A 59 -8.12 11.03 4.12
N LEU A 60 -8.35 11.79 3.05
CA LEU A 60 -9.33 12.89 3.02
C LEU A 60 -10.75 12.47 3.41
N VAL A 61 -11.18 11.27 3.02
CA VAL A 61 -12.51 10.75 3.35
C VAL A 61 -12.51 9.88 4.62
N HIS A 62 -11.40 9.80 5.36
CA HIS A 62 -11.24 8.83 6.44
C HIS A 62 -12.26 9.06 7.60
N PRO A 63 -12.97 8.00 8.05
CA PRO A 63 -14.01 8.06 9.09
C PRO A 63 -13.57 8.66 10.43
N ALA A 64 -12.26 8.67 10.69
CA ALA A 64 -11.67 9.27 11.89
C ALA A 64 -12.12 10.73 12.11
N TRP A 65 -12.20 11.53 11.05
CA TRP A 65 -12.64 12.93 11.12
C TRP A 65 -13.94 13.23 10.37
N THR A 66 -14.36 12.40 9.41
CA THR A 66 -15.61 12.62 8.67
C THR A 66 -16.83 12.17 9.46
N VAL A 67 -16.67 11.14 10.30
CA VAL A 67 -17.74 10.60 11.14
C VAL A 67 -17.50 11.01 12.59
N SER A 68 -18.43 11.76 13.16
CA SER A 68 -18.41 12.12 14.58
C SER A 68 -19.25 11.14 15.37
N ALA A 69 -18.61 10.45 16.33
CA ALA A 69 -19.32 9.58 17.28
C ALA A 69 -20.21 10.36 18.26
N ILE A 70 -20.23 11.69 18.20
CA ILE A 70 -20.92 12.55 19.17
C ILE A 70 -22.37 12.84 18.77
N HIS A 71 -22.74 12.73 17.48
CA HIS A 71 -23.98 13.34 16.95
C HIS A 71 -24.99 12.39 16.29
N GLY A 72 -24.77 11.07 16.24
CA GLY A 72 -25.81 10.22 15.64
C GLY A 72 -25.56 8.73 15.70
N ASP A 73 -24.33 8.29 15.48
CA ASP A 73 -24.07 6.87 15.25
C ASP A 73 -23.22 6.30 16.38
N CYS A 74 -23.77 5.27 17.04
CA CYS A 74 -23.09 4.55 18.10
C CYS A 74 -21.74 4.08 17.58
N GLY A 75 -20.66 4.30 18.33
CA GLY A 75 -19.26 4.23 17.86
C GLY A 75 -18.86 2.99 17.05
N ILE A 76 -19.65 1.91 17.10
CA ILE A 76 -19.57 0.73 16.23
C ILE A 76 -19.50 1.10 14.74
N GLU A 77 -20.34 2.02 14.25
CA GLU A 77 -20.33 2.37 12.82
C GLU A 77 -19.01 3.04 12.43
N LYS A 78 -18.54 3.97 13.27
CA LYS A 78 -17.22 4.60 13.11
C LYS A 78 -16.09 3.57 13.14
N GLU A 79 -16.18 2.57 14.01
CA GLU A 79 -15.19 1.49 14.10
C GLU A 79 -15.16 0.63 12.83
N ILE A 80 -16.32 0.13 12.38
CA ILE A 80 -16.45 -0.70 11.18
C ILE A 80 -15.94 0.04 9.95
N LEU A 81 -16.37 1.29 9.76
CA LEU A 81 -15.91 2.11 8.63
C LEU A 81 -14.41 2.37 8.70
N SER A 82 -13.85 2.62 9.88
CA SER A 82 -12.40 2.82 10.04
C SER A 82 -11.62 1.55 9.68
N LEU A 83 -12.08 0.37 10.12
CA LEU A 83 -11.46 -0.91 9.78
C LEU A 83 -11.54 -1.22 8.29
N LEU A 84 -12.69 -0.97 7.64
CA LEU A 84 -12.84 -1.15 6.20
C LEU A 84 -11.95 -0.20 5.40
N SER A 85 -11.87 1.06 5.81
CA SER A 85 -10.99 2.07 5.19
C SER A 85 -9.53 1.64 5.27
N THR A 86 -9.05 1.31 6.47
CA THR A 86 -7.66 0.87 6.69
C THR A 86 -7.36 -0.44 5.96
N GLY A 87 -8.29 -1.40 5.96
CA GLY A 87 -8.15 -2.66 5.24
C GLY A 87 -8.01 -2.45 3.73
N PHE A 88 -8.81 -1.53 3.17
CA PHE A 88 -8.73 -1.16 1.76
C PHE A 88 -7.41 -0.45 1.43
N ALA A 89 -7.00 0.51 2.26
CA ALA A 89 -5.71 1.20 2.13
C ALA A 89 -4.54 0.19 2.14
N LEU A 90 -4.53 -0.74 3.12
CA LEU A 90 -3.52 -1.80 3.19
C LEU A 90 -3.52 -2.69 1.94
N GLY A 91 -4.70 -3.05 1.43
CA GLY A 91 -4.82 -3.80 0.17
C GLY A 91 -4.19 -3.07 -1.01
N VAL A 92 -4.47 -1.78 -1.16
CA VAL A 92 -3.85 -0.94 -2.21
C VAL A 92 -2.34 -0.85 -2.01
N TYR A 93 -1.85 -0.72 -0.76
CA TYR A 93 -0.42 -0.72 -0.47
C TYR A 93 0.25 -2.02 -0.90
N ILE A 94 -0.33 -3.18 -0.55
CA ILE A 94 0.20 -4.49 -0.91
C ILE A 94 0.25 -4.65 -2.43
N VAL A 95 -0.84 -4.32 -3.13
CA VAL A 95 -0.90 -4.35 -4.60
C VAL A 95 0.18 -3.44 -5.18
N ALA A 96 0.31 -2.21 -4.70
CA ALA A 96 1.35 -1.29 -5.15
C ALA A 96 2.75 -1.90 -4.95
N VAL A 97 3.07 -2.40 -3.76
CA VAL A 97 4.38 -2.99 -3.48
C VAL A 97 4.66 -4.22 -4.34
N CYS A 98 3.68 -5.12 -4.51
CA CYS A 98 3.83 -6.33 -5.32
C CYS A 98 4.03 -6.01 -6.80
N PHE A 99 3.23 -5.10 -7.37
CA PHE A 99 3.35 -4.73 -8.79
C PHE A 99 4.61 -3.90 -9.09
N PHE A 100 5.02 -3.01 -8.18
CA PHE A 100 6.20 -2.15 -8.41
C PHE A 100 7.53 -2.82 -8.06
N ARG A 101 7.50 -4.00 -7.42
CA ARG A 101 8.68 -4.81 -7.13
C ARG A 101 8.93 -5.88 -8.20
N SER A 102 8.35 -5.76 -9.40
CA SER A 102 8.81 -6.54 -10.54
C SER A 102 10.29 -6.21 -10.78
N PRO A 103 11.22 -7.17 -10.59
CA PRO A 103 12.62 -6.92 -10.91
C PRO A 103 12.66 -6.54 -12.39
N LYS A 104 13.38 -5.47 -12.73
CA LYS A 104 13.90 -5.37 -14.09
C LYS A 104 14.71 -6.64 -14.25
N ILE A 105 14.20 -7.62 -15.01
CA ILE A 105 15.01 -8.69 -15.55
C ILE A 105 15.97 -7.94 -16.46
N THR A 106 17.08 -7.46 -15.89
CA THR A 106 18.25 -7.10 -16.66
C THR A 106 18.62 -8.38 -17.35
N ALA A 107 18.20 -8.50 -18.61
CA ALA A 107 18.73 -9.48 -19.54
C ALA A 107 20.24 -9.41 -19.34
N VAL A 108 20.79 -10.46 -18.72
CA VAL A 108 22.22 -10.69 -18.72
C VAL A 108 22.52 -10.90 -20.19
N GLU A 109 23.09 -9.87 -20.82
CA GLU A 109 23.68 -10.01 -22.15
C GLU A 109 24.67 -11.17 -22.02
N PRO A 110 24.49 -12.29 -22.74
CA PRO A 110 25.40 -13.41 -22.66
C PRO A 110 26.75 -12.93 -23.20
N THR A 111 27.62 -12.54 -22.28
CA THR A 111 28.97 -12.06 -22.58
C THR A 111 29.72 -13.19 -23.25
N GLY A 112 29.86 -13.09 -24.57
CA GLY A 112 30.99 -13.60 -25.33
C GLY A 112 31.34 -15.07 -25.11
N ALA A 113 30.46 -15.99 -25.50
CA ALA A 113 30.93 -17.29 -25.96
C ALA A 113 31.60 -17.09 -27.33
N LYS A 114 32.89 -16.71 -27.33
CA LYS A 114 33.74 -16.94 -28.50
C LYS A 114 33.86 -18.45 -28.67
N VAL A 115 33.11 -19.00 -29.63
CA VAL A 115 33.39 -20.33 -30.17
C VAL A 115 34.78 -20.25 -30.78
N VAL A 116 35.78 -20.77 -30.08
CA VAL A 116 37.10 -21.03 -30.64
C VAL A 116 36.90 -22.17 -31.63
N THR A 117 36.65 -21.83 -32.90
CA THR A 117 36.75 -22.78 -34.00
C THR A 117 38.22 -23.15 -34.14
N SER A 118 38.56 -24.33 -33.62
CA SER A 118 39.79 -25.04 -33.91
C SER A 118 39.80 -25.35 -35.41
N GLU A 119 40.41 -24.47 -36.21
CA GLU A 119 40.69 -24.77 -37.62
C GLU A 119 41.89 -23.96 -38.16
N GLU A 120 42.97 -23.83 -37.37
CA GLU A 120 44.27 -23.58 -37.97
C GLU A 120 44.87 -24.92 -38.41
N ASN A 121 44.61 -25.22 -39.69
CA ASN A 121 45.15 -26.33 -40.44
C ASN A 121 46.69 -26.19 -40.59
N PRO A 122 47.49 -27.18 -40.14
CA PRO A 122 48.95 -27.13 -40.16
C PRO A 122 49.61 -27.30 -41.55
N TYR A 123 48.88 -27.13 -42.66
CA TYR A 123 49.36 -27.43 -44.02
C TYR A 123 49.45 -26.22 -44.97
N ARG A 124 49.69 -24.99 -44.47
CA ARG A 124 49.97 -23.85 -45.34
C ARG A 124 51.46 -23.84 -45.72
N SER A 125 51.79 -24.43 -46.87
CA SER A 125 53.15 -24.43 -47.43
C SER A 125 53.70 -23.02 -47.65
N PRO A 126 55.02 -22.80 -47.49
CA PRO A 126 55.66 -21.53 -47.76
C PRO A 126 56.09 -21.45 -49.24
N GLY A 127 55.60 -20.43 -49.94
CA GLY A 127 56.14 -19.99 -51.21
C GLY A 127 55.13 -19.95 -52.35
N ASP A 128 54.57 -18.76 -52.57
CA ASP A 128 54.21 -18.18 -53.88
C ASP A 128 54.18 -16.65 -53.71
#